data_AF-A0A9D8MYG2-F1
#
_entry.id   AF-A0A9D8MYG2-F1
#
_cell.length_a   1.000
_cell.length_b   1.000
_cell.length_c   1.000
_cell.angle_alpha   90.00
_cell.angle_beta   90.00
_cell.angle_gamma   90.00
#
_symmetry.space_group_name_H-M   'P 1'
#
loop_
_entity.id
_entity.type
_entity.pdbx_description
1 polymer ?
#
loop_
_entity_poly.entity_id
_entity_poly.type
_entity_poly.pdbx_seq_one_letter_code
_entity_poly.pdbx_strand_id
1 'polypeptide(L)'
;ACDDNQANLLLQGCNACGIKVPTEVAILGVDNDEILCNMSVPSLSSINMDIERAGYETAVMASRMVQDPGYKGEDIIIRPLNIVSRMSSNVFATKDQAILKALEFIGNNVDHKISVADVLQQVPLSRRLLEQRFLKATGSSIYQYITNLRMERFAQLLLTSNDAIANIAAKMEEPDAKSISRRFQAVKGCTPSEFRKEELRKMRF
;
A
#
# COMPACT_ATOMS: atom_id res chain seq x y z
N ALA A 1 0.95 14.09 5.57
CA ALA A 1 1.49 15.20 4.76
C ALA A 1 0.32 15.91 4.08
N CYS A 2 0.55 17.04 3.40
CA CYS A 2 -0.54 17.79 2.74
C CYS A 2 -1.02 17.14 1.43
N ASP A 3 -0.16 16.35 0.78
CA ASP A 3 -0.45 15.55 -0.41
C ASP A 3 0.47 14.31 -0.43
N ASP A 4 0.22 13.38 -1.35
CA ASP A 4 0.99 12.15 -1.49
C ASP A 4 2.44 12.39 -1.94
N ASN A 5 2.74 13.45 -2.70
CA ASN A 5 4.10 13.79 -3.12
C ASN A 5 4.98 14.19 -1.93
N GLN A 6 4.45 15.05 -1.07
CA GLN A 6 5.12 15.46 0.17
C GLN A 6 5.26 14.28 1.14
N ALA A 7 4.26 13.40 1.20
CA ALA A 7 4.39 12.19 1.99
C ALA A 7 5.49 11.25 1.46
N ASN A 8 5.63 11.10 0.14
CA ASN A 8 6.71 10.32 -0.46
C ASN A 8 8.09 10.97 -0.23
N LEU A 9 8.19 12.31 -0.28
CA LEU A 9 9.43 13.01 0.09
C LEU A 9 9.82 12.74 1.55
N LEU A 10 8.85 12.71 2.47
CA LEU A 10 9.10 12.32 3.86
C LEU A 10 9.56 10.86 3.97
N LEU A 11 8.95 9.93 3.21
CA LEU A 11 9.38 8.52 3.17
C LEU A 11 10.85 8.39 2.72
N GLN A 12 11.22 9.09 1.64
CA GLN A 12 12.59 9.11 1.15
C GLN A 12 13.57 9.70 2.17
N GLY A 13 13.17 10.79 2.84
CA GLY A 13 13.96 11.40 3.91
C GLY A 13 14.16 10.46 5.10
N CYS A 14 13.10 9.78 5.55
CA CYS A 14 13.20 8.75 6.59
C CYS A 14 14.17 7.64 6.20
N ASN A 15 14.05 7.11 4.98
CA ASN A 15 14.93 6.06 4.48
C ASN A 15 16.40 6.52 4.41
N ALA A 16 16.66 7.74 3.94
CA ALA A 16 18.02 8.32 3.89
C ALA A 16 18.64 8.52 5.28
N CYS A 17 17.81 8.82 6.28
CA CYS A 17 18.23 8.98 7.68
C CYS A 17 18.22 7.67 8.49
N GLY A 18 17.81 6.54 7.90
CA GLY A 18 17.67 5.27 8.60
C GLY A 18 16.51 5.21 9.61
N ILE A 19 15.55 6.14 9.53
CA ILE A 19 14.34 6.15 10.36
C ILE A 19 13.36 5.11 9.82
N LYS A 20 12.97 4.15 10.66
CA LYS A 20 12.08 3.06 10.27
C LYS A 20 10.63 3.52 10.20
N VAL A 21 10.05 3.38 9.01
CA VAL A 21 8.61 3.57 8.78
C VAL A 21 7.97 2.19 8.60
N PRO A 22 6.86 1.85 9.29
CA PRO A 22 6.04 2.71 10.16
C PRO A 22 6.42 2.67 11.66
N THR A 23 7.46 1.94 12.07
CA THR A 23 7.67 1.59 13.49
C THR A 23 8.17 2.74 14.36
N GLU A 24 8.98 3.64 13.83
CA GLU A 24 9.42 4.86 14.54
C GLU A 24 8.54 6.06 14.19
N VAL A 25 8.17 6.18 12.91
CA VAL A 25 7.29 7.24 12.40
C VAL A 25 6.30 6.65 11.41
N ALA A 26 5.03 6.96 11.60
CA ALA A 26 3.97 6.65 10.65
C ALA A 26 3.78 7.81 9.67
N ILE A 27 3.65 7.50 8.38
CA ILE A 27 3.39 8.50 7.35
C ILE A 27 2.05 8.20 6.68
N LEU A 28 1.19 9.21 6.64
CA LEU A 28 -0.10 9.18 5.95
C LEU A 28 -0.14 10.35 4.95
N GLY A 29 -0.41 10.03 3.69
CA GLY A 29 -0.64 10.98 2.60
C GLY A 29 -2.11 11.38 2.46
N VAL A 30 -2.38 12.20 1.44
CA VAL A 30 -3.71 12.68 1.06
C VAL A 30 -3.74 12.67 -0.47
N ASP A 31 -4.90 12.32 -1.04
CA ASP A 31 -5.27 12.23 -2.47
C ASP A 31 -5.45 10.79 -2.95
N ASN A 32 -4.68 9.85 -2.39
CA ASN A 32 -4.59 8.46 -2.84
C ASN A 32 -4.28 8.35 -4.34
N ASP A 33 -3.23 9.06 -4.78
CA ASP A 33 -2.59 8.75 -6.06
C ASP A 33 -2.07 7.32 -5.98
N GLU A 34 -2.82 6.38 -6.58
CA GLU A 34 -2.55 4.96 -6.46
C GLU A 34 -1.15 4.60 -6.97
N ILE A 35 -0.68 5.30 -8.00
CA ILE A 35 0.60 5.01 -8.64
C ILE A 35 1.72 5.39 -7.69
N LEU A 36 1.72 6.65 -7.25
CA LEU A 36 2.71 7.18 -6.32
C LEU A 36 2.69 6.39 -5.01
N CYS A 37 1.49 6.13 -4.49
CA CYS A 37 1.33 5.42 -3.22
C CYS A 37 1.86 4.00 -3.28
N ASN A 38 1.56 3.26 -4.35
CA ASN A 38 2.00 1.88 -4.48
C ASN A 38 3.51 1.77 -4.77
N MET A 39 4.10 2.74 -5.49
CA MET A 39 5.54 2.75 -5.81
C MET A 39 6.43 3.27 -4.69
N SER A 40 5.87 4.00 -3.71
CA SER A 40 6.61 4.49 -2.56
C SER A 40 7.21 3.34 -1.75
N VAL A 41 8.34 3.58 -1.07
CA VAL A 41 8.99 2.57 -0.23
C VAL A 41 9.17 3.13 1.19
N PRO A 42 8.46 2.57 2.20
CA PRO A 42 7.33 1.63 2.10
C PRO A 42 6.12 2.18 1.33
N SER A 43 5.19 1.31 0.91
CA SER A 43 3.95 1.71 0.22
C SER A 43 3.17 2.72 1.07
N LEU A 44 2.77 3.83 0.47
CA LEU A 44 2.22 5.00 1.18
C LEU A 44 0.71 4.84 1.43
N SER A 45 0.33 4.82 2.70
CA SER A 45 -1.05 4.99 3.11
C SER A 45 -1.53 6.39 2.75
N SER A 46 -2.77 6.52 2.30
CA SER A 46 -3.31 7.83 1.92
C SER A 46 -4.81 7.95 2.19
N ILE A 47 -5.27 9.19 2.41
CA ILE A 47 -6.69 9.52 2.48
C ILE A 47 -7.24 9.61 1.07
N ASN A 48 -8.21 8.76 0.74
CA ASN A 48 -8.89 8.80 -0.55
C ASN A 48 -10.01 9.84 -0.53
N MET A 49 -9.87 10.86 -1.37
CA MET A 49 -10.82 11.96 -1.49
C MET A 49 -11.90 11.63 -2.53
N ASP A 50 -13.13 12.11 -2.32
CA ASP A 50 -14.21 11.95 -3.32
C ASP A 50 -14.08 13.02 -4.43
N ILE A 51 -13.01 12.91 -5.23
CA ILE A 51 -12.64 13.91 -6.24
C ILE A 51 -13.65 13.93 -7.40
N GLU A 52 -14.23 12.77 -7.74
CA GLU A 52 -15.27 12.68 -8.78
C GLU A 52 -16.52 13.49 -8.38
N ARG A 53 -16.99 13.31 -7.14
CA ARG A 53 -18.10 14.11 -6.63
C ARG A 53 -17.73 15.58 -6.55
N ALA A 54 -16.51 15.91 -6.13
CA ALA A 54 -16.01 17.28 -6.13
C ALA A 54 -16.16 17.94 -7.51
N GLY A 55 -15.70 17.26 -8.55
CA GLY A 55 -15.82 17.72 -9.93
C GLY A 55 -17.27 17.85 -10.40
N TYR A 56 -18.10 16.86 -10.08
CA TYR A 56 -19.52 16.88 -10.44
C TYR A 56 -20.28 18.05 -9.80
N GLU A 57 -20.18 18.21 -8.47
CA GLU A 57 -20.84 19.28 -7.73
C GLU A 57 -20.34 20.66 -8.21
N THR A 58 -19.03 20.77 -8.52
CA THR A 58 -18.42 21.99 -9.09
C THR A 58 -19.01 22.31 -10.46
N ALA A 59 -19.15 21.32 -11.34
CA ALA A 59 -19.72 21.51 -12.67
C ALA A 59 -21.21 21.91 -12.59
N VAL A 60 -21.97 21.31 -11.68
CA VAL A 60 -23.37 21.68 -11.42
C VAL A 60 -23.46 23.13 -10.93
N MET A 61 -22.61 23.53 -9.99
CA MET A 61 -22.57 24.88 -9.46
C MET A 61 -22.19 25.91 -10.54
N ALA A 62 -21.16 25.62 -11.34
CA ALA A 62 -20.75 26.47 -12.46
C ALA A 62 -21.87 26.65 -13.49
N SER A 63 -22.58 25.57 -13.82
CA SER A 63 -23.74 25.62 -14.72
C SER A 63 -24.85 26.55 -14.17
N ARG A 64 -25.12 26.48 -12.86
CA ARG A 64 -26.09 27.39 -12.20
C ARG A 64 -25.65 28.85 -12.26
N MET A 65 -24.37 29.13 -12.02
CA MET A 65 -23.83 30.50 -12.11
C MET A 65 -23.96 31.09 -13.52
N VAL A 66 -23.82 30.26 -14.56
CA VAL A 66 -24.02 30.70 -15.95
C VAL A 66 -25.49 31.04 -16.23
N GLN A 67 -26.42 30.29 -15.64
CA GLN A 67 -27.86 30.47 -15.86
C GLN A 67 -28.45 31.61 -15.00
N ASP A 68 -27.91 31.84 -13.81
CA ASP A 68 -28.33 32.87 -12.87
C ASP A 68 -27.13 33.72 -12.41
N PRO A 69 -26.94 34.91 -13.02
CA PRO A 69 -25.87 35.84 -12.64
C PRO A 69 -25.97 36.36 -11.20
N GLY A 70 -27.13 36.22 -10.54
CA GLY A 70 -27.33 36.59 -9.14
C GLY A 70 -26.91 35.51 -8.14
N TYR A 71 -26.67 34.27 -8.61
CA TYR A 71 -26.25 33.16 -7.76
C TYR A 71 -24.77 33.30 -7.38
N LYS A 72 -24.49 33.37 -6.08
CA LYS A 72 -23.14 33.64 -5.55
C LYS A 72 -22.29 32.39 -5.27
N GLY A 73 -22.85 31.20 -5.52
CA GLY A 73 -22.22 29.94 -5.12
C GLY A 73 -22.25 29.70 -3.62
N GLU A 74 -21.79 28.53 -3.24
CA GLU A 74 -21.63 28.10 -1.85
C GLU A 74 -20.39 27.19 -1.75
N ASP A 75 -19.89 26.98 -0.54
CA ASP A 75 -18.73 26.11 -0.33
C ASP A 75 -19.13 24.65 -0.57
N ILE A 76 -18.41 23.98 -1.49
CA ILE A 76 -18.55 22.55 -1.71
C ILE A 76 -17.61 21.83 -0.75
N ILE A 77 -18.17 21.20 0.28
CA ILE A 77 -17.40 20.42 1.27
C ILE A 77 -17.36 18.95 0.83
N ILE A 78 -16.17 18.49 0.48
CA ILE A 78 -15.94 17.10 0.09
C ILE A 78 -15.38 16.32 1.28
N ARG A 79 -16.01 15.17 1.55
CA ARG A 79 -15.56 14.25 2.60
C ARG A 79 -14.67 13.18 1.99
N PRO A 80 -13.64 12.71 2.72
CA PRO A 80 -12.88 11.56 2.29
C PRO A 80 -13.77 10.32 2.25
N LEU A 81 -13.56 9.46 1.25
CA LEU A 81 -14.25 8.19 1.09
C LEU A 81 -13.78 7.19 2.14
N ASN A 82 -12.47 7.04 2.28
CA ASN A 82 -11.83 6.16 3.24
C ASN A 82 -10.35 6.52 3.42
N ILE A 83 -9.69 5.83 4.36
CA ILE A 83 -8.23 5.78 4.43
C ILE A 83 -7.79 4.48 3.77
N VAL A 84 -6.94 4.58 2.75
CA VAL A 84 -6.30 3.43 2.13
C VAL A 84 -5.02 3.14 2.89
N SER A 85 -5.13 2.24 3.87
CA SER A 85 -3.99 1.80 4.68
C SER A 85 -3.04 0.94 3.85
N ARG A 86 -1.77 1.35 3.82
CA ARG A 86 -0.62 0.63 3.28
C ARG A 86 0.50 0.59 4.33
N MET A 87 1.72 0.25 3.91
CA MET A 87 2.82 -0.03 4.84
C MET A 87 3.31 1.19 5.63
N SER A 88 3.23 2.40 5.07
CA SER A 88 3.76 3.61 5.71
C SER A 88 3.02 4.02 6.98
N SER A 89 1.77 3.61 7.14
CA SER A 89 0.98 3.87 8.35
C SER A 89 0.52 2.59 9.04
N ASN A 90 1.10 1.44 8.69
CA ASN A 90 0.77 0.15 9.29
C ASN A 90 1.39 0.03 10.69
N VAL A 91 1.16 1.04 11.52
CA VAL A 91 1.53 1.06 12.92
C VAL A 91 0.57 0.12 13.61
N PHE A 92 1.02 -1.09 13.87
CA PHE A 92 0.29 -1.94 14.77
C PHE A 92 0.41 -1.31 16.15
N ALA A 93 -0.72 -0.84 16.68
CA ALA A 93 -0.85 -0.31 18.04
C ALA A 93 -0.73 -1.43 19.08
N THR A 94 0.31 -2.24 18.95
CA THR A 94 0.61 -3.36 19.81
C THR A 94 1.91 -3.07 20.55
N LYS A 95 1.85 -3.11 21.88
CA LYS A 95 3.05 -3.11 22.74
C LYS A 95 3.69 -4.50 22.81
N ASP A 96 3.18 -5.42 22.01
CA ASP A 96 3.60 -6.82 21.99
C ASP A 96 4.92 -6.99 21.24
N GLN A 97 6.00 -7.08 22.00
CA GLN A 97 7.35 -7.25 21.47
C GLN A 97 7.50 -8.48 20.55
N ALA A 98 6.76 -9.55 20.80
CA ALA A 98 6.82 -10.74 19.95
C ALA A 98 6.19 -10.46 18.58
N ILE A 99 5.08 -9.72 18.54
CA ILE A 99 4.43 -9.34 17.28
C ILE A 99 5.26 -8.30 16.53
N LEU A 100 5.81 -7.31 17.22
CA LEU A 100 6.72 -6.33 16.60
C LEU A 100 7.92 -7.02 15.94
N LYS A 101 8.54 -8.00 16.62
CA LYS A 101 9.64 -8.78 16.06
C LYS A 101 9.21 -9.64 14.86
N ALA A 102 8.03 -10.25 14.93
CA ALA A 102 7.48 -11.01 13.80
C ALA A 102 7.26 -10.11 12.57
N LEU A 103 6.70 -8.93 12.77
CA LEU A 103 6.46 -7.94 11.71
C LEU A 103 7.75 -7.40 11.11
N GLU A 104 8.74 -7.07 11.95
CA GLU A 104 10.07 -6.62 11.51
C GLU A 104 10.74 -7.70 10.67
N PHE A 105 10.70 -8.96 11.10
CA PHE A 105 11.23 -10.07 10.31
C PHE A 105 10.54 -10.20 8.95
N ILE A 106 9.21 -10.14 8.91
CA ILE A 106 8.46 -10.23 7.66
C ILE A 106 8.83 -9.07 6.72
N GLY A 107 8.89 -7.85 7.24
CA GLY A 107 9.24 -6.65 6.48
C GLY A 107 10.65 -6.71 5.88
N ASN A 108 11.64 -7.10 6.68
CA ASN A 108 13.04 -7.20 6.25
C ASN A 108 13.29 -8.32 5.24
N ASN A 109 12.37 -9.28 5.10
CA ASN A 109 12.54 -10.45 4.25
C ASN A 109 11.45 -10.56 3.16
N VAL A 110 10.78 -9.46 2.81
CA VAL A 110 9.72 -9.44 1.78
C VAL A 110 10.23 -9.88 0.40
N ASP A 111 11.50 -9.59 0.10
CA ASP A 111 12.15 -9.96 -1.16
C ASP A 111 12.51 -11.46 -1.22
N HIS A 112 12.46 -12.16 -0.10
CA HIS A 112 12.80 -13.59 0.00
C HIS A 112 11.54 -14.45 0.15
N LYS A 113 11.71 -15.76 -0.07
CA LYS A 113 10.65 -16.72 0.16
C LYS A 113 10.52 -17.04 1.66
N ILE A 114 9.65 -16.30 2.35
CA ILE A 114 9.33 -16.52 3.76
C ILE A 114 8.04 -17.31 3.98
N SER A 115 8.03 -18.17 5.00
CA SER A 115 6.89 -18.95 5.45
C SER A 115 6.49 -18.59 6.88
N VAL A 116 5.29 -19.01 7.29
CA VAL A 116 4.84 -18.87 8.68
C VAL A 116 5.76 -19.61 9.67
N ALA A 117 6.41 -20.70 9.23
CA ALA A 117 7.36 -21.43 10.05
C ALA A 117 8.63 -20.60 10.35
N ASP A 118 9.09 -19.80 9.39
CA ASP A 118 10.26 -18.94 9.56
C ASP A 118 9.97 -17.82 10.56
N VAL A 119 8.77 -17.23 10.50
CA VAL A 119 8.32 -16.23 11.47
C VAL A 119 8.24 -16.82 12.89
N LEU A 120 7.77 -18.06 13.01
CA LEU A 120 7.69 -18.76 14.30
C LEU A 120 9.05 -18.95 14.97
N GLN A 121 10.11 -19.17 14.18
CA GLN A 121 11.46 -19.31 14.72
C GLN A 121 12.01 -18.01 15.31
N GLN A 122 11.43 -16.86 14.96
CA GLN A 122 11.90 -15.56 15.44
C GLN A 122 11.37 -15.19 16.83
N VAL A 123 10.35 -15.90 17.32
CA VAL A 123 9.60 -15.52 18.51
C VAL A 123 9.47 -16.68 19.48
N PRO A 124 9.53 -16.44 20.81
CA PRO A 124 9.40 -17.50 21.81
C PRO A 124 7.93 -17.83 22.08
N LEU A 125 7.12 -18.03 21.04
CA LEU A 125 5.68 -18.31 21.14
C LEU A 125 5.31 -19.61 20.40
N SER A 126 4.30 -20.30 20.93
CA SER A 126 3.69 -21.41 20.19
C SER A 126 2.95 -20.90 18.96
N ARG A 127 2.82 -21.74 17.92
CA ARG A 127 2.09 -21.41 16.67
C ARG A 127 0.71 -20.83 16.93
N ARG A 128 -0.08 -21.50 17.77
CA ARG A 128 -1.45 -21.08 18.10
C ARG A 128 -1.47 -19.69 18.75
N LEU A 129 -0.55 -19.45 19.69
CA LEU A 129 -0.51 -18.18 20.42
C LEU A 129 -0.02 -17.05 19.51
N LEU A 130 0.96 -17.31 18.64
CA LEU A 130 1.43 -16.33 17.67
C LEU A 130 0.31 -15.94 16.70
N GLU A 131 -0.37 -16.91 16.07
CA GLU A 131 -1.47 -16.64 15.13
C GLU A 131 -2.58 -15.82 15.79
N GLN A 132 -2.98 -16.18 17.02
CA GLN A 132 -4.02 -15.45 17.74
C GLN A 132 -3.61 -14.00 18.05
N ARG A 133 -2.39 -13.80 18.56
CA ARG A 133 -1.88 -12.46 18.91
C ARG A 133 -1.63 -11.62 17.66
N PHE A 134 -1.13 -12.23 16.59
CA PHE A 134 -0.88 -11.57 15.31
C PHE A 134 -2.19 -11.14 14.66
N LEU A 135 -3.19 -12.02 14.59
CA LEU A 135 -4.52 -11.67 14.07
C LEU A 135 -5.15 -10.54 14.88
N LYS A 136 -5.05 -10.58 16.23
CA LYS A 136 -5.58 -9.51 17.09
C LYS A 136 -4.87 -8.17 16.86
N ALA A 137 -3.57 -8.19 16.61
CA ALA A 137 -2.77 -6.99 16.43
C ALA A 137 -2.90 -6.40 15.02
N THR A 138 -3.00 -7.26 14.00
CA THR A 138 -2.89 -6.87 12.58
C THR A 138 -4.18 -6.96 11.79
N GLY A 139 -5.22 -7.60 12.34
CA GLY A 139 -6.48 -7.85 11.63
C GLY A 139 -6.39 -8.93 10.53
N SER A 140 -5.21 -9.54 10.32
CA SER A 140 -5.01 -10.58 9.31
C SER A 140 -4.16 -11.74 9.84
N SER A 141 -4.28 -12.92 9.21
CA SER A 141 -3.40 -14.05 9.53
C SER A 141 -1.97 -13.76 9.09
N ILE A 142 -0.97 -14.43 9.69
CA ILE A 142 0.44 -14.27 9.31
C ILE A 142 0.64 -14.58 7.82
N TYR A 143 0.01 -15.66 7.34
CA TYR A 143 0.08 -16.06 5.93
C TYR A 143 -0.47 -14.98 4.99
N GLN A 144 -1.64 -14.44 5.31
CA GLN A 144 -2.27 -13.41 4.48
C GLN A 144 -1.45 -12.11 4.49
N TYR A 145 -0.89 -11.76 5.64
CA TYR A 145 -0.02 -10.61 5.78
C TYR A 145 1.24 -10.72 4.91
N ILE A 146 1.96 -11.85 4.99
CA ILE A 146 3.12 -12.15 4.14
C ILE A 146 2.72 -12.08 2.66
N THR A 147 1.59 -12.69 2.30
CA THR A 147 1.13 -12.76 0.90
C THR A 147 0.86 -11.36 0.35
N ASN A 148 0.11 -10.54 1.09
CA ASN A 148 -0.22 -9.17 0.68
C ASN A 148 1.04 -8.33 0.51
N LEU A 149 1.94 -8.38 1.49
CA LEU A 149 3.19 -7.62 1.47
C LEU A 149 4.07 -8.01 0.28
N ARG A 150 4.20 -9.32 0.00
CA ARG A 150 4.94 -9.81 -1.17
C ARG A 150 4.27 -9.41 -2.48
N MET A 151 2.94 -9.38 -2.56
CA MET A 151 2.24 -8.93 -3.78
C MET A 151 2.35 -7.42 -4.01
N GLU A 152 2.41 -6.61 -2.95
CA GLU A 152 2.75 -5.19 -3.05
C GLU A 152 4.17 -5.00 -3.58
N ARG A 153 5.14 -5.73 -3.02
CA ARG A 153 6.52 -5.68 -3.51
C ARG A 153 6.65 -6.14 -4.96
N PHE A 154 5.92 -7.17 -5.36
CA PHE A 154 5.86 -7.60 -6.75
C PHE A 154 5.25 -6.53 -7.65
N ALA A 155 4.16 -5.88 -7.22
CA ALA A 155 3.56 -4.75 -7.94
C ALA A 155 4.58 -3.63 -8.18
N GLN A 156 5.36 -3.27 -7.15
CA GLN A 156 6.42 -2.28 -7.27
C GLN A 156 7.44 -2.67 -8.33
N LEU A 157 7.97 -3.89 -8.27
CA LEU A 157 8.96 -4.37 -9.25
C LEU A 157 8.40 -4.44 -10.67
N LEU A 158 7.10 -4.69 -10.85
CA LEU A 158 6.45 -4.64 -12.15
C LEU A 158 6.46 -3.23 -12.76
N LEU A 159 6.44 -2.19 -11.94
CA LEU A 159 6.40 -0.78 -12.36
C LEU A 159 7.80 -0.16 -12.47
N THR A 160 8.72 -0.53 -11.58
CA THR A 160 10.08 0.02 -11.56
C THR A 160 11.05 -0.73 -12.47
N SER A 161 10.65 -1.87 -13.04
CA SER A 161 11.49 -2.68 -13.94
C SER A 161 10.78 -3.08 -15.23
N ASN A 162 11.55 -3.08 -16.33
CA ASN A 162 11.13 -3.62 -17.62
C ASN A 162 11.39 -5.14 -17.75
N ASP A 163 11.84 -5.79 -16.68
CA ASP A 163 12.12 -7.22 -16.66
C ASP A 163 10.88 -8.05 -17.02
N ALA A 164 11.11 -9.22 -17.64
CA ALA A 164 10.08 -10.22 -17.81
C ALA A 164 9.52 -10.65 -16.45
N ILE A 165 8.22 -10.93 -16.38
CA ILE A 165 7.51 -11.38 -15.17
C ILE A 165 8.23 -12.58 -14.51
N ALA A 166 8.76 -13.49 -15.33
CA ALA A 166 9.55 -14.63 -14.85
C ALA A 166 10.85 -14.23 -14.15
N ASN A 167 11.54 -13.19 -14.62
CA ASN A 167 12.77 -12.69 -14.00
C ASN A 167 12.47 -12.01 -12.67
N ILE A 168 11.37 -11.25 -12.59
CA ILE A 168 10.93 -10.62 -11.33
C ILE A 168 10.52 -11.70 -10.31
N ALA A 169 9.79 -12.73 -10.75
CA ALA A 169 9.45 -13.86 -9.90
C ALA A 169 10.72 -14.55 -9.35
N ALA A 170 11.73 -14.77 -10.19
CA ALA A 170 13.00 -15.34 -9.77
C ALA A 170 13.76 -14.46 -8.76
N LYS A 171 13.73 -13.12 -8.94
CA LYS A 171 14.32 -12.17 -7.98
C LYS A 171 13.64 -12.23 -6.61
N MET A 172 12.36 -12.56 -6.56
CA MET A 172 11.60 -12.75 -5.33
C MET A 172 11.64 -14.20 -4.79
N GLU A 173 12.57 -15.03 -5.29
CA GLU A 173 12.71 -16.44 -4.94
C GLU A 173 11.42 -17.28 -5.13
N GLU A 174 10.56 -16.86 -6.07
CA GLU A 174 9.41 -17.65 -6.46
C GLU A 174 9.77 -18.67 -7.56
N PRO A 175 9.59 -19.98 -7.30
CA PRO A 175 10.02 -21.03 -8.23
C PRO A 175 9.20 -21.06 -9.53
N ASP A 176 7.98 -20.51 -9.53
CA ASP A 176 7.11 -20.52 -10.68
C ASP A 176 6.42 -19.17 -10.87
N ALA A 177 6.69 -18.54 -12.02
CA ALA A 177 6.07 -17.30 -12.44
C ALA A 177 4.53 -17.42 -12.54
N LYS A 178 3.99 -18.61 -12.85
CA LYS A 178 2.54 -18.83 -12.85
C LYS A 178 1.97 -18.81 -11.44
N SER A 179 2.69 -19.35 -10.46
CA SER A 179 2.27 -19.37 -9.06
C SER A 179 2.15 -17.95 -8.49
N ILE A 180 3.18 -17.12 -8.69
CA ILE A 180 3.13 -15.73 -8.24
C ILE A 180 2.08 -14.91 -8.99
N SER A 181 1.91 -15.15 -10.29
CA SER A 181 0.88 -14.47 -11.09
C SER A 181 -0.54 -14.79 -10.63
N ARG A 182 -0.83 -16.05 -10.26
CA ARG A 182 -2.14 -16.45 -9.72
C ARG A 182 -2.41 -15.79 -8.37
N ARG A 183 -1.42 -15.78 -7.47
CA ARG A 183 -1.55 -15.09 -6.18
C ARG A 183 -1.73 -13.59 -6.37
N PHE A 184 -0.99 -13.00 -7.31
CA PHE A 184 -1.12 -11.58 -7.64
C PHE A 184 -2.54 -11.26 -8.12
N GLN A 185 -3.07 -12.05 -9.05
CA GLN A 185 -4.45 -11.87 -9.53
C GLN A 185 -5.48 -12.05 -8.42
N ALA A 186 -5.28 -13.01 -7.51
CA ALA A 186 -6.17 -13.19 -6.37
C ALA A 186 -6.17 -12.00 -5.39
N VAL A 187 -5.02 -11.31 -5.25
CA VAL A 187 -4.87 -10.16 -4.33
C VAL A 187 -5.22 -8.83 -4.99
N LYS A 188 -4.85 -8.62 -6.25
CA LYS A 188 -4.96 -7.34 -6.97
C LYS A 188 -6.11 -7.30 -7.98
N GLY A 189 -6.79 -8.42 -8.23
CA GLY A 189 -7.95 -8.50 -9.14
C GLY A 189 -7.62 -8.52 -10.63
N CYS A 190 -6.36 -8.34 -11.02
CA CYS A 190 -5.89 -8.34 -12.41
C CYS A 190 -4.58 -9.13 -12.58
N THR A 191 -4.24 -9.51 -13.81
CA THR A 191 -2.97 -10.20 -14.06
C THR A 191 -1.76 -9.24 -13.96
N PRO A 192 -0.54 -9.73 -13.68
CA PRO A 192 0.65 -8.88 -13.63
C PRO A 192 0.91 -8.08 -14.92
N SER A 193 0.61 -8.67 -16.07
CA SER A 193 0.76 -8.02 -17.39
C SER A 193 -0.26 -6.90 -17.57
N GLU A 194 -1.52 -7.13 -17.19
CA GLU A 194 -2.57 -6.10 -17.23
C GLU A 194 -2.24 -4.95 -16.29
N PHE A 195 -1.87 -5.26 -15.05
CA PHE A 195 -1.45 -4.29 -14.05
C PHE A 195 -0.32 -3.40 -14.57
N ARG A 196 0.78 -4.00 -15.07
CA ARG A 196 1.89 -3.24 -15.64
C ARG A 196 1.44 -2.34 -16.80
N LYS A 197 0.61 -2.86 -17.70
CA LYS A 197 0.16 -2.11 -18.88
C LYS A 197 -0.73 -0.92 -18.51
N GLU A 198 -1.66 -1.13 -17.58
CA GLU A 198 -2.62 -0.12 -17.16
C GLU A 198 -1.92 0.99 -16.38
N GLU A 199 -1.09 0.64 -15.40
CA GLU A 199 -0.37 1.61 -14.58
C GLU A 199 0.64 2.42 -15.39
N LEU A 200 1.40 1.80 -16.31
CA LEU A 200 2.28 2.53 -17.22
C LEU A 200 1.52 3.44 -18.19
N ARG A 201 0.27 3.10 -18.54
CA ARG A 201 -0.58 3.99 -19.33
C ARG A 201 -0.98 5.20 -18.51
N LYS A 202 -1.39 5.02 -17.25
CA LYS A 202 -1.74 6.13 -16.35
C LYS A 202 -0.54 7.06 -16.11
N MET A 203 0.68 6.53 -15.97
CA MET A 203 1.90 7.34 -15.81
C MET A 203 2.28 8.23 -17.01
N ARG A 204 1.72 7.99 -18.19
CA ARG A 204 2.04 8.73 -19.43
C ARG A 204 1.14 9.95 -19.66
N PHE A 205 0.14 10.14 -18.81
CA PHE A 205 -0.80 11.26 -18.83
C PHE A 205 -0.73 12.01 -17.50
#